data_AF-A0A7L3EN81-F1
#
_entry.id   AF-A0A7L3EN81-F1
#
_cell.length_a   1.000
_cell.length_b   1.000
_cell.length_c   1.000
_cell.angle_alpha   90.00
_cell.angle_beta   90.00
_cell.angle_gamma   90.00
#
_symmetry.space_group_name_H-M   'P 1'
#
loop_
_entity.id
_entity.type
_entity.pdbx_description
1 polymer ?
#
loop_
_entity_poly.entity_id
_entity_poly.type
_entity_poly.pdbx_seq_one_letter_code
_entity_poly.pdbx_strand_id
1 'polypeptide(L)'
;FAFLFTVTVNALEGKDCKESVRLIAESANLSEEQLAFLISGMYTLLQEALRLPLSTFKQEVFKEDLKELRIPEDFIVDFSSVVFGNRRPTAEGTALIQRSRLPSIQDFKWRVDVAISTSSLARALQPSILMMMKLSDGTAHRFEVPVAKFQELRYNVALILKEMNDLEKRSILKIQD
;
A
#
# COMPACT_ATOMS: atom_id res chain seq x y z
N PHE A 1 -29.24 -9.04 -1.44
CA PHE A 1 -27.79 -9.29 -1.54
C PHE A 1 -27.06 -8.36 -2.54
N ALA A 2 -27.52 -8.13 -3.77
CA ALA A 2 -26.90 -7.13 -4.68
C ALA A 2 -26.76 -5.70 -4.08
N PHE A 3 -27.72 -5.30 -3.24
CA PHE A 3 -27.67 -4.05 -2.48
C PHE A 3 -26.53 -4.03 -1.43
N LEU A 4 -26.21 -5.17 -0.80
CA LEU A 4 -25.09 -5.27 0.15
C LEU A 4 -23.76 -5.00 -0.56
N PHE A 5 -23.56 -5.64 -1.71
CA PHE A 5 -22.36 -5.46 -2.52
C PHE A 5 -22.20 -4.00 -2.96
N THR A 6 -23.30 -3.38 -3.42
CA THR A 6 -23.32 -1.96 -3.79
C THR A 6 -22.92 -1.05 -2.62
N VAL A 7 -23.44 -1.34 -1.42
CA VAL A 7 -23.08 -0.60 -0.20
C VAL A 7 -21.61 -0.78 0.15
N THR A 8 -21.07 -1.99 0.07
CA THR A 8 -19.65 -2.24 0.32
C THR A 8 -18.76 -1.51 -0.68
N VAL A 9 -19.11 -1.50 -1.97
CA VAL A 9 -18.35 -0.77 -2.99
C VAL A 9 -18.43 0.74 -2.77
N ASN A 10 -19.60 1.28 -2.42
CA ASN A 10 -19.74 2.70 -2.09
C ASN A 10 -18.90 3.07 -0.85
N ALA A 11 -18.86 2.21 0.16
CA ALA A 11 -18.01 2.41 1.34
C ALA A 11 -16.53 2.38 0.99
N LEU A 12 -16.11 1.47 0.09
CA LEU A 12 -14.75 1.38 -0.45
C LEU A 12 -14.35 2.64 -1.23
N GLU A 13 -15.31 3.26 -1.93
CA GLU A 13 -15.17 4.54 -2.61
C GLU A 13 -15.28 5.76 -1.66
N GLY A 14 -15.42 5.53 -0.33
CA GLY A 14 -15.47 6.59 0.68
C GLY A 14 -16.79 7.36 0.76
N LYS A 15 -17.88 6.84 0.20
CA LYS A 15 -19.22 7.44 0.28
C LYS A 15 -19.90 7.11 1.61
N ASP A 16 -20.75 8.03 2.11
CA ASP A 16 -21.57 7.73 3.29
C ASP A 16 -22.64 6.69 2.94
N CYS A 17 -22.66 5.61 3.71
CA CYS A 17 -23.51 4.45 3.49
C CYS A 17 -24.51 4.20 4.63
N LYS A 18 -24.56 5.06 5.66
CA LYS A 18 -25.37 4.84 6.87
C LYS A 18 -26.85 4.59 6.57
N GLU A 19 -27.43 5.38 5.67
CA GLU A 19 -28.84 5.26 5.31
C GLU A 19 -29.10 3.99 4.50
N SER A 20 -28.22 3.67 3.55
CA SER A 20 -28.32 2.43 2.76
C SER A 20 -28.17 1.18 3.61
N VAL A 21 -27.31 1.20 4.64
CA VAL A 21 -27.17 0.09 5.60
C VAL A 21 -28.45 -0.10 6.41
N ARG A 22 -29.10 0.98 6.87
CA ARG A 22 -30.38 0.91 7.59
C ARG A 22 -31.49 0.30 6.73
N LEU A 23 -31.63 0.76 5.49
CA LEU A 23 -32.63 0.22 4.55
C LEU A 23 -32.41 -1.27 4.26
N ILE A 24 -31.17 -1.74 4.27
CA ILE A 24 -30.85 -3.17 4.08
C ILE A 24 -31.19 -3.98 5.32
N ALA A 25 -30.89 -3.47 6.52
CA ALA A 25 -31.26 -4.13 7.77
C ALA A 25 -32.79 -4.35 7.85
N GLU A 26 -33.57 -3.34 7.46
CA GLU A 26 -35.04 -3.39 7.44
C GLU A 26 -35.59 -4.33 6.36
N SER A 27 -34.96 -4.39 5.18
CA SER A 27 -35.47 -5.19 4.05
C SER A 27 -35.01 -6.65 4.05
N ALA A 28 -33.83 -6.96 4.62
CA ALA A 28 -33.24 -8.30 4.55
C ALA A 28 -33.58 -9.19 5.75
N ASN A 29 -34.25 -8.67 6.78
CA ASN A 29 -34.55 -9.36 8.04
C ASN A 29 -33.30 -10.03 8.67
N LEU A 30 -32.12 -9.40 8.49
CA LEU A 30 -30.84 -9.82 9.03
C LEU A 30 -30.58 -9.09 10.35
N SER A 31 -29.89 -9.74 11.29
CA SER A 31 -29.41 -9.03 12.48
C SER A 31 -28.32 -8.02 12.09
N GLU A 32 -28.18 -6.96 12.88
CA GLU A 32 -27.14 -5.95 12.69
C GLU A 32 -25.73 -6.57 12.73
N GLU A 33 -25.53 -7.58 13.57
CA GLU A 33 -24.27 -8.33 13.64
C GLU A 33 -23.97 -9.10 12.35
N GLN A 34 -24.94 -9.83 11.80
CA GLN A 34 -24.77 -10.57 10.55
C GLN A 34 -24.46 -9.62 9.39
N LEU A 35 -25.15 -8.47 9.36
CA LEU A 35 -24.91 -7.42 8.38
C LEU A 35 -23.50 -6.84 8.50
N ALA A 36 -23.04 -6.57 9.72
CA ALA A 36 -21.68 -6.10 9.99
C ALA A 36 -20.62 -7.11 9.56
N PHE A 37 -20.82 -8.41 9.85
CA PHE A 37 -19.90 -9.48 9.41
C PHE A 37 -19.82 -9.58 7.89
N LEU A 38 -20.95 -9.53 7.18
CA LEU A 38 -20.97 -9.59 5.73
C LEU A 38 -20.28 -8.37 5.11
N ILE A 39 -20.65 -7.16 5.53
CA ILE A 39 -20.07 -5.93 4.98
C ILE A 39 -18.57 -5.86 5.26
N SER A 40 -18.13 -6.17 6.49
CA SER A 40 -16.71 -6.15 6.85
C SER A 40 -15.91 -7.23 6.12
N GLY A 41 -16.45 -8.44 5.98
CA GLY A 41 -15.82 -9.52 5.21
C GLY A 41 -15.63 -9.13 3.74
N MET A 42 -16.68 -8.65 3.08
CA MET A 42 -16.62 -8.21 1.69
C MET A 42 -15.69 -7.00 1.50
N TYR A 43 -15.76 -6.03 2.41
CA TYR A 43 -14.92 -4.85 2.40
C TYR A 43 -13.43 -5.22 2.51
N THR A 44 -13.10 -6.09 3.49
CA THR A 44 -11.72 -6.54 3.72
C THR A 44 -11.19 -7.29 2.50
N LEU A 45 -11.97 -8.22 1.95
CA LEU A 45 -11.58 -8.99 0.76
C LEU A 45 -11.29 -8.08 -0.43
N LEU A 46 -12.21 -7.16 -0.76
CA LEU A 46 -12.01 -6.19 -1.83
C LEU A 46 -10.81 -5.28 -1.56
N GLN A 47 -10.66 -4.81 -0.32
CA GLN A 47 -9.58 -3.94 0.07
C GLN A 47 -8.22 -4.63 -0.11
N GLU A 48 -8.07 -5.88 0.32
CA GLU A 48 -6.84 -6.66 0.15
C GLU A 48 -6.56 -6.96 -1.32
N ALA A 49 -7.58 -7.36 -2.10
CA ALA A 49 -7.44 -7.62 -3.53
C ALA A 49 -6.98 -6.37 -4.30
N LEU A 50 -7.48 -5.17 -3.95
CA LEU A 50 -7.03 -3.90 -4.52
C LEU A 50 -5.61 -3.51 -4.12
N ARG A 51 -5.03 -4.10 -3.06
CA ARG A 51 -3.62 -3.82 -2.69
C ARG A 51 -2.63 -4.53 -3.60
N LEU A 52 -3.06 -5.59 -4.28
CA LEU A 52 -2.19 -6.43 -5.08
C LEU A 52 -1.93 -5.80 -6.45
N PRO A 53 -0.66 -5.75 -6.92
CA PRO A 53 -0.33 -5.27 -8.26
C PRO A 53 -0.99 -6.12 -9.35
N LEU A 54 -1.58 -5.47 -10.35
CA LEU A 54 -2.17 -6.14 -11.52
C LEU A 54 -1.17 -6.94 -12.35
N SER A 55 0.13 -6.65 -12.24
CA SER A 55 1.19 -7.39 -12.91
C SER A 55 1.35 -8.82 -12.41
N THR A 56 1.09 -9.05 -11.12
CA THR A 56 1.24 -10.37 -10.48
C THR A 56 -0.11 -11.01 -10.16
N PHE A 57 -1.16 -10.21 -10.02
CA PHE A 57 -2.46 -10.65 -9.61
C PHE A 57 -3.39 -10.82 -10.82
N LYS A 58 -3.69 -12.08 -11.16
CA LYS A 58 -4.50 -12.45 -12.33
C LYS A 58 -5.97 -12.65 -11.96
N GLN A 59 -6.85 -12.30 -12.89
CA GLN A 59 -8.30 -12.36 -12.66
C GLN A 59 -8.80 -13.81 -12.52
N GLU A 60 -8.19 -14.74 -13.24
CA GLU A 60 -8.55 -16.16 -13.26
C GLU A 60 -8.25 -16.80 -11.90
N VAL A 61 -7.05 -16.56 -11.38
CA VAL A 61 -6.61 -17.04 -10.05
C VAL A 61 -7.51 -16.45 -8.96
N PHE A 62 -7.83 -15.15 -9.04
CA PHE A 62 -8.74 -14.53 -8.09
C PHE A 62 -10.12 -15.20 -8.09
N LYS A 63 -10.67 -15.54 -9.27
CA LYS A 63 -11.97 -16.23 -9.35
C LYS A 63 -11.90 -17.64 -8.74
N GLU A 64 -10.79 -18.35 -8.91
CA GLU A 64 -10.57 -19.67 -8.31
C GLU A 64 -10.49 -19.59 -6.79
N ASP A 65 -9.73 -18.62 -6.25
CA ASP A 65 -9.62 -18.38 -4.81
C ASP A 65 -11.00 -18.09 -4.18
N LEU A 66 -11.85 -17.29 -4.86
CA LEU A 66 -13.21 -17.02 -4.38
C LEU A 66 -14.11 -18.25 -4.40
N LYS A 67 -13.94 -19.16 -5.38
CA LYS A 67 -14.66 -20.44 -5.40
C LYS A 67 -14.23 -21.33 -4.24
N GLU A 68 -12.93 -21.36 -3.92
CA GLU A 68 -12.41 -22.13 -2.78
C GLU A 68 -12.94 -21.59 -1.44
N LEU A 69 -13.09 -20.26 -1.33
CA LEU A 69 -13.76 -19.58 -0.22
C LEU A 69 -15.28 -19.80 -0.18
N ARG A 70 -15.83 -20.60 -1.09
CA ARG A 70 -17.25 -20.93 -1.22
C ARG A 70 -18.13 -19.70 -1.44
N ILE A 71 -17.62 -18.68 -2.13
CA ILE A 71 -18.42 -17.54 -2.56
C ILE A 71 -19.31 -17.98 -3.74
N PRO A 72 -20.62 -17.68 -3.73
CA PRO A 72 -21.50 -18.05 -4.84
C PRO A 72 -21.08 -17.39 -6.16
N GLU A 73 -21.20 -18.12 -7.26
CA GLU A 73 -20.66 -17.75 -8.58
C GLU A 73 -21.24 -16.44 -9.11
N ASP A 74 -22.50 -16.14 -8.78
CA ASP A 74 -23.15 -14.88 -9.12
C ASP A 74 -22.38 -13.66 -8.58
N PHE A 75 -21.76 -13.79 -7.40
CA PHE A 75 -21.00 -12.71 -6.77
C PHE A 75 -19.55 -12.65 -7.25
N ILE A 76 -18.97 -13.77 -7.70
CA ILE A 76 -17.58 -13.81 -8.17
C ILE A 76 -17.37 -12.84 -9.34
N VAL A 77 -18.38 -12.72 -10.21
CA VAL A 77 -18.38 -11.76 -11.32
C VAL A 77 -18.36 -10.32 -10.80
N ASP A 78 -19.17 -10.02 -9.79
CA ASP A 78 -19.24 -8.69 -9.16
C ASP A 78 -17.90 -8.32 -8.51
N PHE A 79 -17.31 -9.19 -7.68
CA PHE A 79 -15.98 -8.99 -7.08
C PHE A 79 -14.92 -8.73 -8.17
N SER A 80 -14.91 -9.56 -9.21
CA SER A 80 -13.97 -9.44 -10.31
C SER A 80 -14.11 -8.10 -11.06
N SER A 81 -15.34 -7.62 -11.24
CA SER A 81 -15.61 -6.35 -11.93
C SER A 81 -15.10 -5.14 -11.15
N VAL A 82 -15.11 -5.20 -9.81
CA VAL A 82 -14.60 -4.12 -8.96
C VAL A 82 -13.07 -4.12 -8.93
N VAL A 83 -12.46 -5.29 -8.82
CA VAL A 83 -11.00 -5.44 -8.68
C VAL A 83 -10.26 -5.24 -9.99
N PHE A 84 -10.82 -5.66 -11.12
CA PHE A 84 -10.17 -5.62 -12.44
C PHE A 84 -10.84 -4.69 -13.45
N GLY A 85 -11.97 -4.08 -13.10
CA GLY A 85 -12.71 -3.18 -13.99
C GLY A 85 -12.41 -1.69 -13.77
N ASN A 86 -13.23 -0.86 -14.41
CA ASN A 86 -13.05 0.60 -14.48
C ASN A 86 -13.18 1.33 -13.13
N ARG A 87 -13.68 0.67 -12.08
CA ARG A 87 -13.87 1.26 -10.74
C ARG A 87 -12.61 1.18 -9.87
N ARG A 88 -11.63 0.36 -10.25
CA ARG A 88 -10.37 0.16 -9.52
C ARG A 88 -9.63 1.47 -9.22
N PRO A 89 -9.43 2.42 -10.17
CA PRO A 89 -8.68 3.64 -9.88
C PRO A 89 -9.30 4.49 -8.77
N THR A 90 -10.63 4.58 -8.74
CA THR A 90 -11.38 5.31 -7.71
C THR A 90 -11.22 4.65 -6.34
N ALA A 91 -11.38 3.33 -6.28
CA ALA A 91 -11.26 2.55 -5.04
C ALA A 91 -9.81 2.47 -4.52
N GLU A 92 -8.81 2.44 -5.41
CA GLU A 92 -7.40 2.54 -5.04
C GLU A 92 -7.07 3.94 -4.51
N GLY A 93 -7.61 4.99 -5.12
CA GLY A 93 -7.40 6.38 -4.70
C GLY A 93 -7.90 6.64 -3.27
N THR A 94 -9.11 6.17 -2.95
CA THR A 94 -9.68 6.27 -1.58
C THR A 94 -8.92 5.41 -0.59
N ALA A 95 -8.56 4.17 -0.97
CA ALA A 95 -7.71 3.30 -0.16
C ALA A 95 -6.30 3.89 0.05
N LEU A 96 -5.78 4.69 -0.89
CA LEU A 96 -4.50 5.40 -0.74
C LEU A 96 -4.58 6.46 0.37
N ILE A 97 -5.68 7.21 0.40
CA ILE A 97 -5.94 8.32 1.32
C ILE A 97 -6.26 7.80 2.73
N GLN A 98 -7.00 6.69 2.83
CA GLN A 98 -7.38 6.10 4.12
C GLN A 98 -6.32 5.18 4.73
N ARG A 99 -5.24 4.83 3.99
CA ARG A 99 -4.17 4.00 4.55
C ARG A 99 -3.34 4.79 5.56
N SER A 100 -3.20 4.24 6.75
CA SER A 100 -2.16 4.60 7.71
C SER A 100 -0.79 4.27 7.10
N ARG A 101 -0.19 5.23 6.39
CA ARG A 101 1.14 5.09 5.80
C ARG A 101 2.18 5.65 6.75
N LEU A 102 3.32 4.99 6.81
CA LEU A 102 4.51 5.62 7.36
C LEU A 102 4.85 6.84 6.49
N PRO A 103 5.35 7.94 7.09
CA PRO A 103 5.81 9.09 6.33
C PRO A 103 6.80 8.67 5.24
N SER A 104 6.52 9.03 4.00
CA SER A 104 7.41 8.75 2.86
C SER A 104 8.34 9.92 2.60
N ILE A 105 9.50 9.67 1.98
CA ILE A 105 10.44 10.72 1.59
C ILE A 105 9.89 11.44 0.35
N GLN A 106 9.65 12.75 0.45
CA GLN A 106 9.20 13.60 -0.65
C GLN A 106 10.34 14.33 -1.36
N ASP A 107 11.35 14.79 -0.61
CA ASP A 107 12.52 15.50 -1.15
C ASP A 107 13.76 15.04 -0.39
N PHE A 108 14.86 14.83 -1.10
CA PHE A 108 16.14 14.42 -0.53
C PHE A 108 17.28 15.19 -1.19
N LYS A 109 18.00 15.99 -0.41
CA LYS A 109 19.11 16.82 -0.86
C LYS A 109 20.35 16.52 -0.02
N TRP A 110 21.50 16.50 -0.66
CA TRP A 110 22.76 16.30 0.03
C TRP A 110 23.85 17.21 -0.56
N ARG A 111 24.85 17.52 0.27
CA ARG A 111 26.09 18.16 -0.16
C ARG A 111 27.26 17.61 0.64
N VAL A 112 28.44 17.66 0.05
CA VAL A 112 29.70 17.33 0.73
C VAL A 112 30.39 18.62 1.11
N ASP A 113 30.62 18.80 2.39
CA ASP A 113 31.37 19.91 2.95
C ASP A 113 32.79 19.43 3.26
N VAL A 114 33.81 20.22 2.88
CA VAL A 114 35.22 19.94 3.20
C VAL A 114 35.76 21.10 4.01
N ALA A 115 36.15 20.83 5.26
CA ALA A 115 36.76 21.85 6.11
C ALA A 115 38.24 22.05 5.73
N ILE A 116 38.58 23.23 5.23
CA ILE A 116 39.97 23.62 4.93
C ILE A 116 40.50 24.42 6.13
N SER A 117 41.43 23.85 6.91
CA SER A 117 42.10 24.54 8.02
C SER A 117 43.55 24.83 7.63
N THR A 118 43.96 26.09 7.78
CA THR A 118 45.33 26.57 7.51
C THR A 118 46.28 26.43 8.70
N SER A 119 45.77 26.10 9.88
CA SER A 119 46.58 25.72 11.05
C SER A 119 46.67 24.18 11.15
N SER A 120 47.81 23.69 11.60
CA SER A 120 48.23 22.28 11.71
C SER A 120 47.42 21.40 12.68
N LEU A 121 46.14 21.70 12.87
CA LEU A 121 45.19 20.88 13.62
C LEU A 121 44.62 19.80 12.70
N ALA A 122 44.75 18.54 13.12
CA ALA A 122 44.48 17.29 12.40
C ALA A 122 43.05 17.09 11.83
N ARG A 123 42.17 18.10 11.88
CA ARG A 123 40.84 18.11 11.26
C ARG A 123 40.81 18.79 9.89
N ALA A 124 41.93 19.32 9.41
CA ALA A 124 42.02 19.80 8.02
C ALA A 124 41.71 18.65 7.05
N LEU A 125 40.78 18.87 6.10
CA LEU A 125 40.42 17.96 5.02
C LEU A 125 39.52 16.76 5.37
N GLN A 126 38.88 16.72 6.54
CA GLN A 126 37.86 15.68 6.79
C GLN A 126 36.56 16.05 6.06
N PRO A 127 36.11 15.27 5.06
CA PRO A 127 34.84 15.54 4.39
C PRO A 127 33.68 15.09 5.28
N SER A 128 32.61 15.88 5.31
CA SER A 128 31.34 15.48 5.90
C SER A 128 30.19 15.69 4.93
N ILE A 129 29.16 14.86 5.06
CA ILE A 129 28.01 14.89 4.16
C ILE A 129 26.84 15.47 4.93
N LEU A 130 26.38 16.65 4.52
CA LEU A 130 25.16 17.21 5.06
C LEU A 130 23.97 16.70 4.24
N MET A 131 23.04 16.03 4.93
CA MET A 131 21.81 15.51 4.33
C MET A 131 20.59 16.30 4.82
N MET A 132 19.62 16.47 3.92
CA MET A 132 18.33 17.07 4.20
C MET A 132 17.24 16.22 3.55
N MET A 133 16.25 15.81 4.33
CA MET A 133 15.07 15.10 3.85
C MET A 133 13.79 15.82 4.26
N LYS A 134 12.79 15.82 3.40
CA LYS A 134 11.41 16.23 3.71
C LYS A 134 10.52 15.00 3.61
N LEU A 135 9.70 14.79 4.62
CA LEU A 135 8.77 13.67 4.72
C LEU A 135 7.35 14.11 4.36
N SER A 136 6.49 13.14 4.07
CA SER A 136 5.11 13.39 3.65
C SER A 136 4.19 13.93 4.74
N ASP A 137 4.59 13.80 6.00
CA ASP A 137 3.93 14.40 7.16
C ASP A 137 4.30 15.88 7.37
N GLY A 138 5.10 16.45 6.47
CA GLY A 138 5.57 17.83 6.53
C GLY A 138 6.83 18.02 7.40
N THR A 139 7.32 16.96 8.05
CA THR A 139 8.56 17.05 8.84
C THR A 139 9.78 17.13 7.92
N ALA A 140 10.81 17.84 8.39
CA ALA A 140 12.07 17.97 7.68
C ALA A 140 13.22 17.65 8.63
N HIS A 141 14.13 16.78 8.20
CA HIS A 141 15.31 16.42 8.96
C HIS A 141 16.56 16.91 8.23
N ARG A 142 17.47 17.51 8.98
CA ARG A 142 18.79 17.91 8.52
C ARG A 142 19.83 17.35 9.48
N PHE A 143 20.76 16.57 8.96
CA PHE A 143 21.78 15.92 9.79
C PHE A 143 23.08 15.71 9.00
N GLU A 144 24.18 15.66 9.75
CA GLU A 144 25.51 15.41 9.21
C GLU A 144 25.83 13.91 9.29
N VAL A 145 26.37 13.38 8.20
CA VAL A 145 26.72 11.97 8.05
C VAL A 145 28.23 11.85 7.81
N PRO A 146 28.97 11.23 8.73
CA PRO A 146 30.37 10.88 8.49
C PRO A 146 30.50 9.91 7.31
N VAL A 147 31.60 9.98 6.57
CA VAL A 147 31.85 9.12 5.40
C VAL A 147 31.66 7.64 5.70
N ALA A 148 32.14 7.16 6.85
CA ALA A 148 31.98 5.76 7.25
C ALA A 148 30.51 5.34 7.32
N LYS A 149 29.65 6.18 7.94
CA LYS A 149 28.20 5.93 8.02
C LYS A 149 27.50 6.06 6.68
N PHE A 150 27.99 6.91 5.79
CA PHE A 150 27.48 6.98 4.43
C PHE A 150 27.76 5.68 3.65
N GLN A 151 28.95 5.10 3.79
CA GLN A 151 29.26 3.82 3.14
C GLN A 151 28.41 2.67 3.69
N GLU A 152 28.18 2.63 5.01
CA GLU A 152 27.26 1.69 5.65
C GLU A 152 25.84 1.84 5.09
N LEU A 153 25.33 3.08 5.02
CA LEU A 153 24.02 3.36 4.41
C LEU A 153 23.95 2.89 2.95
N ARG A 154 24.99 3.18 2.14
CA ARG A 154 25.07 2.74 0.74
C ARG A 154 24.98 1.23 0.61
N TYR A 155 25.73 0.50 1.44
CA TYR A 155 25.70 -0.96 1.46
C TYR A 155 24.32 -1.50 1.84
N ASN A 156 23.72 -0.99 2.92
CA ASN A 156 22.42 -1.44 3.40
C ASN A 156 21.31 -1.17 2.38
N VAL A 157 21.32 -0.01 1.73
CA VAL A 157 20.35 0.30 0.67
C VAL A 157 20.51 -0.66 -0.52
N ALA A 158 21.75 -0.94 -0.94
CA ALA A 158 22.00 -1.90 -2.02
C ALA A 158 21.54 -3.33 -1.66
N LEU A 159 21.74 -3.74 -0.40
CA LEU A 159 21.27 -5.03 0.10
C LEU A 159 19.73 -5.13 0.06
N ILE A 160 19.03 -4.11 0.56
CA ILE A 160 17.56 -4.07 0.54
C ILE A 160 17.04 -4.10 -0.90
N LEU A 161 17.64 -3.31 -1.80
CA LEU A 161 17.24 -3.31 -3.22
C LEU A 161 17.43 -4.67 -3.88
N LYS A 162 18.52 -5.37 -3.55
CA LYS A 162 18.76 -6.74 -4.03
C LYS A 162 17.69 -7.70 -3.49
N GLU A 163 17.40 -7.65 -2.19
CA GLU A 163 16.37 -8.50 -1.57
C GLU A 163 14.98 -8.23 -2.15
N MET A 164 14.60 -6.97 -2.36
CA MET A 164 13.36 -6.59 -3.01
C MET A 164 13.25 -7.18 -4.43
N ASN A 165 14.32 -7.06 -5.22
CA ASN A 165 14.39 -7.63 -6.56
C ASN A 165 14.34 -9.17 -6.54
N ASP A 166 14.98 -9.82 -5.56
CA ASP A 166 14.94 -11.28 -5.43
C ASP A 166 13.55 -11.77 -5.01
N LEU A 167 12.83 -11.02 -4.17
CA LEU A 167 11.42 -11.27 -3.84
C LEU A 167 10.50 -11.13 -5.06
N GLU A 168 10.68 -10.07 -5.84
CA GLU A 168 9.92 -9.85 -7.08
C GLU A 168 10.17 -10.96 -8.11
N LYS A 169 11.42 -11.45 -8.25
CA LYS A 169 11.72 -12.57 -9.14
C LYS A 169 11.12 -13.89 -8.67
N ARG A 170 11.00 -14.10 -7.36
CA ARG A 170 10.42 -15.33 -6.79
C ARG A 170 8.90 -15.41 -6.99
N SER A 171 8.18 -14.29 -6.95
CA SER A 171 6.73 -14.26 -7.19
C SER A 171 6.35 -14.56 -8.65
N ILE A 172 7.27 -14.37 -9.60
CA ILE A 172 7.07 -14.68 -11.03
C ILE A 172 7.23 -16.20 -11.31
N LEU A 173 7.87 -16.97 -10.42
CA LEU A 173 8.34 -18.34 -10.72
C LEU A 173 7.51 -19.50 -10.11
N LYS A 174 6.28 -19.30 -9.67
CA LYS A 174 5.42 -20.42 -9.27
C LYS A 174 3.97 -20.26 -9.71
N ILE A 175 3.73 -20.54 -10.98
CA ILE A 175 2.51 -21.22 -11.44
C ILE A 175 3.05 -22.32 -12.38
N GLN A 176 3.22 -23.53 -11.84
CA GLN A 176 3.33 -24.73 -12.68
C GLN A 176 1.90 -25.22 -12.92
N ASP A 177 1.60 -25.48 -14.19
CA ASP A 177 0.32 -25.97 -14.73
C ASP A 177 -0.29 -27.15 -13.97
#